data_AF-A0A561PL00-F1
#
_entry.id   AF-A0A561PL00-F1
#
_cell.length_a   1.000
_cell.length_b   1.000
_cell.length_c   1.000
_cell.angle_alpha   90.00
_cell.angle_beta   90.00
_cell.angle_gamma   90.00
#
_symmetry.space_group_name_H-M   'P 1'
#
loop_
_entity.id
_entity.type
_entity.pdbx_description
1 polymer ?
#
loop_
_entity_poly.entity_id
_entity_poly.type
_entity_poly.pdbx_seq_one_letter_code
_entity_poly.pdbx_strand_id
1 'polypeptide(L)'
;MNTQVYKYIMAIGLLLAGSSCYKAMLPKEKAHFSNNCNFDGDTYVAYFGRANVSYGKFNPDYSTQPLTFELQNIQRPDGAQAPEFKQEVNTWQWKTYYSGTEKSVDEINAKRIQVKRPLMDLQANSGNLVFWSTDTAVLKPGIYTFDILVKNEGGQKLFQKRKLDLRRPRPYEPYEWDAVTGLPLAADKGGIIHPSVSGIKDQLNNELKAENINVYFRKTGTAKNTISFKFFDKDSLPIRLPAFNITKWDSLAYRSNTIDARVYFGFNRKMTADSTVVTWDIPNPFPVLADVGIDEKASINFSYERISYGVRTPASLGLTFALFEAGSWDVIIKFKVNPRFSND
;
A
#
# COMPACT_ATOMS: atom_id res chain seq x y z
N MET A 1 11.57 -36.35 67.31
CA MET A 1 12.63 -35.61 66.57
C MET A 1 12.58 -34.15 67.03
N ASN A 2 13.71 -33.55 67.42
CA ASN A 2 13.77 -32.29 68.15
C ASN A 2 13.36 -31.09 67.26
N THR A 3 12.53 -30.17 67.76
CA THR A 3 11.96 -29.02 67.00
C THR A 3 13.04 -28.09 66.43
N GLN A 4 14.22 -28.08 67.04
CA GLN A 4 15.41 -27.39 66.53
C GLN A 4 15.93 -28.00 65.21
N VAL A 5 15.87 -29.32 65.06
CA VAL A 5 16.32 -30.04 63.86
C VAL A 5 15.42 -29.70 62.66
N TYR A 6 14.11 -29.54 62.87
CA TYR A 6 13.20 -29.08 61.80
C TYR A 6 13.48 -27.64 61.35
N LYS A 7 13.86 -26.74 62.27
CA LYS A 7 14.25 -25.37 61.93
C LYS A 7 15.54 -25.34 61.12
N TYR A 8 16.53 -26.16 61.47
CA TYR A 8 17.76 -26.27 60.69
C TYR A 8 17.53 -26.91 59.32
N ILE A 9 16.71 -27.95 59.22
CA ILE A 9 16.37 -28.59 57.95
C ILE A 9 15.58 -27.64 57.04
N MET A 10 14.62 -26.88 57.57
CA MET A 10 13.90 -25.87 56.78
C MET A 10 14.81 -24.70 56.37
N ALA A 11 15.71 -24.23 57.24
CA ALA A 11 16.64 -23.16 56.90
C ALA A 11 17.63 -23.59 55.80
N ILE A 12 18.15 -24.83 55.86
CA ILE A 12 19.04 -25.40 54.84
C ILE A 12 18.27 -25.64 53.52
N GLY A 13 17.02 -26.09 53.59
CA GLY A 13 16.16 -26.25 52.41
C GLY A 13 15.88 -24.92 51.70
N LEU A 14 15.66 -23.82 52.44
CA LEU A 14 15.48 -22.48 51.86
C LEU A 14 16.79 -21.90 51.29
N LEU A 15 17.94 -22.17 51.91
CA LEU A 15 19.25 -21.74 51.39
C LEU A 15 19.62 -22.48 50.09
N LEU A 16 19.27 -23.75 49.95
CA LEU A 16 19.51 -24.52 48.73
C LEU A 16 18.57 -24.09 47.58
N ALA A 17 17.32 -23.73 47.88
CA ALA A 17 16.38 -23.22 46.87
C ALA A 17 16.82 -21.86 46.26
N GLY A 18 17.56 -21.03 47.01
CA GLY A 18 18.05 -19.72 46.56
C GLY A 18 19.27 -19.74 45.62
N SER A 19 19.90 -20.90 45.43
CA SER A 19 21.10 -21.05 44.57
C SER A 19 20.81 -21.49 43.13
N SER A 20 19.54 -21.60 42.74
CA SER A 20 19.10 -21.94 41.38
C SER A 20 19.20 -20.78 40.38
N CYS A 21 20.26 -19.98 40.44
CA CYS A 21 20.58 -18.98 39.41
C CYS A 21 21.48 -19.61 38.32
N TYR A 22 20.97 -20.65 37.64
CA TYR A 22 21.68 -21.35 36.55
C TYR A 22 22.12 -20.41 35.40
N LYS A 23 21.45 -19.26 35.24
CA LYS A 23 21.80 -18.22 34.26
C LYS A 23 23.19 -17.61 34.46
N ALA A 24 23.71 -17.61 35.69
CA ALA A 24 25.03 -17.06 36.01
C ALA A 24 26.18 -18.06 35.79
N MET A 25 25.87 -19.36 35.61
CA MET A 25 26.86 -20.43 35.47
C MET A 25 27.06 -20.87 34.02
N LEU A 26 26.20 -20.42 33.09
CA LEU A 26 26.41 -20.61 31.66
C LEU A 26 27.45 -19.59 31.18
N PRO A 27 28.46 -20.00 30.38
CA PRO A 27 29.30 -19.06 29.66
C PRO A 27 28.39 -18.09 28.90
N LYS A 28 28.55 -16.79 29.08
CA LYS A 28 27.83 -15.80 28.27
C LYS A 28 28.17 -16.09 26.81
N GLU A 29 27.17 -16.48 26.02
CA GLU A 29 27.34 -16.64 24.58
C GLU A 29 27.90 -15.34 24.02
N LYS A 30 29.03 -15.42 23.32
CA LYS A 30 29.60 -14.24 22.68
C LYS A 30 28.69 -13.88 21.51
N ALA A 31 28.30 -12.61 21.45
CA ALA A 31 27.57 -12.10 20.30
C ALA A 31 28.37 -12.32 19.03
N HIS A 32 27.70 -12.80 17.99
CA HIS A 32 28.27 -13.07 16.68
C HIS A 32 27.70 -12.08 15.66
N PHE A 33 28.56 -11.55 14.79
CA PHE A 33 28.15 -10.78 13.62
C PHE A 33 28.61 -11.53 12.37
N SER A 34 27.66 -11.99 11.55
CA SER A 34 28.01 -12.76 10.37
C SER A 34 28.61 -11.88 9.27
N ASN A 35 29.72 -12.33 8.71
CA ASN A 35 30.31 -11.70 7.52
C ASN A 35 29.41 -11.82 6.28
N ASN A 36 28.54 -12.83 6.25
CA ASN A 36 27.65 -13.13 5.12
C ASN A 36 26.32 -12.36 5.16
N CYS A 37 26.07 -11.55 6.20
CA CYS A 37 24.90 -10.69 6.22
C CYS A 37 24.91 -9.72 5.01
N ASN A 38 23.73 -9.50 4.42
CA ASN A 38 23.61 -8.78 3.17
C ASN A 38 22.24 -8.11 3.01
N PHE A 39 22.11 -7.27 1.99
CA PHE A 39 20.83 -6.72 1.55
C PHE A 39 20.48 -7.30 0.18
N ASP A 40 19.19 -7.55 -0.02
CA ASP A 40 18.62 -7.88 -1.32
C ASP A 40 18.62 -6.64 -2.25
N GLY A 41 19.51 -6.70 -3.23
CA GLY A 41 19.79 -5.62 -4.16
C GLY A 41 20.52 -4.42 -3.56
N ASP A 42 20.82 -3.44 -4.42
CA ASP A 42 21.44 -2.16 -4.06
C ASP A 42 20.46 -0.98 -4.20
N THR A 43 19.34 -1.18 -4.89
CA THR A 43 18.44 -0.11 -5.34
C THR A 43 17.10 -0.15 -4.61
N TYR A 44 16.67 1.00 -4.12
CA TYR A 44 15.41 1.25 -3.44
C TYR A 44 14.62 2.21 -4.31
N VAL A 45 13.45 1.79 -4.80
CA VAL A 45 12.62 2.65 -5.66
C VAL A 45 11.60 3.36 -4.78
N ALA A 46 11.51 4.68 -4.95
CA ALA A 46 10.51 5.50 -4.27
C ALA A 46 9.84 6.46 -5.26
N TYR A 47 8.61 6.84 -4.95
CA TYR A 47 7.82 7.78 -5.76
C TYR A 47 7.36 8.94 -4.89
N PHE A 48 7.38 10.15 -5.44
CA PHE A 48 6.82 11.32 -4.78
C PHE A 48 5.31 11.20 -4.51
N GLY A 49 4.82 11.97 -3.55
CA GLY A 49 3.39 12.08 -3.23
C GLY A 49 2.80 10.91 -2.44
N ARG A 50 3.59 9.90 -2.06
CA ARG A 50 3.16 8.75 -1.24
C ARG A 50 4.27 8.26 -0.31
N ALA A 51 3.92 7.52 0.73
CA ALA A 51 4.93 6.76 1.46
C ALA A 51 5.43 5.60 0.59
N ASN A 52 6.70 5.23 0.75
CA ASN A 52 7.27 4.07 0.08
C ASN A 52 8.03 3.26 1.12
N VAL A 53 7.63 2.01 1.32
CA VAL A 53 8.23 1.13 2.32
C VAL A 53 9.02 0.03 1.60
N SER A 54 10.32 -0.01 1.84
CA SER A 54 11.17 -1.13 1.46
C SER A 54 11.40 -2.01 2.69
N TYR A 55 10.59 -3.07 2.79
CA TYR A 55 10.64 -4.01 3.91
C TYR A 55 11.46 -5.26 3.56
N GLY A 56 11.99 -5.94 4.58
CA GLY A 56 12.52 -7.31 4.45
C GLY A 56 13.76 -7.45 3.56
N LYS A 57 14.43 -6.35 3.19
CA LYS A 57 15.61 -6.40 2.34
C LYS A 57 16.86 -6.91 3.03
N PHE A 58 16.96 -6.82 4.36
CA PHE A 58 18.15 -7.23 5.08
C PHE A 58 18.09 -8.70 5.48
N ASN A 59 19.13 -9.46 5.12
CA ASN A 59 19.36 -10.81 5.61
C ASN A 59 20.42 -10.77 6.73
N PRO A 60 20.05 -11.05 7.99
CA PRO A 60 20.99 -11.06 9.10
C PRO A 60 21.95 -12.26 9.09
N ASP A 61 21.67 -13.30 8.30
CA ASP A 61 22.36 -14.59 8.37
C ASP A 61 22.40 -15.09 9.84
N TYR A 62 23.50 -15.69 10.31
CA TYR A 62 23.64 -16.17 11.69
C TYR A 62 24.08 -15.07 12.69
N SER A 63 23.71 -13.81 12.45
CA SER A 63 24.06 -12.72 13.37
C SER A 63 23.16 -12.72 14.62
N THR A 64 23.76 -12.54 15.79
CA THR A 64 23.05 -12.40 17.06
C THR A 64 22.18 -11.14 17.06
N GLN A 65 20.92 -11.28 17.48
CA GLN A 65 19.98 -10.18 17.64
C GLN A 65 20.07 -9.56 19.06
N PRO A 66 19.75 -8.28 19.25
CA PRO A 66 19.25 -7.32 18.24
C PRO A 66 20.37 -6.70 17.39
N LEU A 67 20.05 -6.45 16.12
CA LEU A 67 20.85 -5.59 15.24
C LEU A 67 20.31 -4.15 15.26
N THR A 68 21.22 -3.20 15.05
CA THR A 68 20.88 -1.78 14.88
C THR A 68 21.32 -1.28 13.51
N PHE A 69 20.52 -0.40 12.91
CA PHE A 69 20.69 0.12 11.56
C PHE A 69 20.77 1.65 11.56
N GLU A 70 21.74 2.20 10.84
CA GLU A 70 21.96 3.65 10.76
C GLU A 70 22.24 4.09 9.31
N LEU A 71 21.59 5.18 8.87
CA LEU A 71 21.86 5.82 7.58
C LEU A 71 23.07 6.74 7.67
N GLN A 72 23.94 6.65 6.67
CA GLN A 72 25.14 7.49 6.57
C GLN A 72 25.33 8.00 5.13
N ASN A 73 26.06 9.11 5.00
CA ASN A 73 26.57 9.63 3.72
C ASN A 73 25.52 9.74 2.59
N ILE A 74 24.34 10.31 2.88
CA ILE A 74 23.32 10.54 1.84
C ILE A 74 23.82 11.63 0.89
N GLN A 75 23.94 11.28 -0.38
CA GLN A 75 24.47 12.11 -1.45
C GLN A 75 23.46 12.27 -2.57
N ARG A 76 23.45 13.48 -3.12
CA ARG A 76 22.72 13.86 -4.33
C ARG A 76 23.33 13.22 -5.58
N PRO A 77 22.62 13.25 -6.72
CA PRO A 77 23.16 12.77 -7.99
C PRO A 77 24.48 13.45 -8.42
N ASP A 78 24.73 14.68 -7.98
CA ASP A 78 25.96 15.44 -8.23
C ASP A 78 27.10 15.12 -7.24
N GLY A 79 26.86 14.22 -6.28
CA GLY A 79 27.82 13.83 -5.23
C GLY A 79 27.82 14.74 -3.99
N ALA A 80 27.09 15.87 -3.99
CA ALA A 80 26.98 16.72 -2.82
C ALA A 80 26.15 16.03 -1.72
N GLN A 81 26.38 16.41 -0.45
CA GLN A 81 25.56 15.91 0.66
C GLN A 81 24.09 16.35 0.49
N ALA A 82 23.17 15.48 0.88
CA ALA A 82 21.73 15.70 0.78
C ALA A 82 21.08 15.87 2.18
N PRO A 83 21.36 16.97 2.91
CA PRO A 83 20.82 17.21 4.25
C PRO A 83 19.28 17.30 4.27
N GLU A 84 18.65 17.63 3.14
CA GLU A 84 17.20 17.71 3.00
C GLU A 84 16.48 16.42 3.41
N PHE A 85 17.10 15.24 3.27
CA PHE A 85 16.50 13.97 3.69
C PHE A 85 16.31 13.84 5.22
N LYS A 86 16.98 14.69 6.01
CA LYS A 86 16.80 14.74 7.47
C LYS A 86 15.65 15.66 7.89
N GLN A 87 15.07 16.42 6.96
CA GLN A 87 13.92 17.27 7.27
C GLN A 87 12.75 16.42 7.71
N GLU A 88 12.08 16.84 8.78
CA GLU A 88 10.93 16.13 9.32
C GLU A 88 9.64 16.51 8.59
N VAL A 89 8.87 15.50 8.21
CA VAL A 89 7.53 15.65 7.65
C VAL A 89 6.49 15.01 8.57
N ASN A 90 5.26 15.53 8.53
CA ASN A 90 4.15 14.92 9.24
C ASN A 90 3.70 13.66 8.50
N THR A 91 3.70 12.53 9.21
CA THR A 91 3.36 11.21 8.66
C THR A 91 2.24 10.58 9.45
N TRP A 92 1.39 9.80 8.77
CA TRP A 92 0.39 8.98 9.46
C TRP A 92 1.02 7.68 9.93
N GLN A 93 0.81 7.36 11.20
CA GLN A 93 1.22 6.11 11.83
C GLN A 93 0.00 5.44 12.46
N TRP A 94 -0.03 4.11 12.43
CA TRP A 94 -1.05 3.35 13.14
C TRP A 94 -0.71 3.31 14.63
N LYS A 95 -1.66 3.70 15.49
CA LYS A 95 -1.56 3.52 16.96
C LYS A 95 -2.37 2.33 17.45
N THR A 96 -3.35 1.89 16.67
CA THR A 96 -4.16 0.70 16.94
C THR A 96 -4.31 -0.13 15.67
N TYR A 97 -4.61 -1.42 15.85
CA TYR A 97 -4.75 -2.37 14.75
C TYR A 97 -5.90 -1.99 13.81
N TYR A 98 -5.60 -1.94 12.52
CA TYR A 98 -6.58 -1.80 11.44
C TYR A 98 -7.11 -3.19 11.07
N SER A 99 -8.42 -3.41 11.26
CA SER A 99 -9.04 -4.72 11.03
C SER A 99 -9.77 -4.81 9.70
N GLY A 100 -9.98 -3.70 8.99
CA GLY A 100 -10.77 -3.66 7.76
C GLY A 100 -12.28 -3.74 7.98
N THR A 101 -12.73 -3.70 9.23
CA THR A 101 -14.15 -3.79 9.64
C THR A 101 -14.73 -2.45 10.05
N GLU A 102 -13.96 -1.37 9.93
CA GLU A 102 -14.37 0.00 10.24
C GLU A 102 -15.50 0.45 9.31
N LYS A 103 -16.42 1.26 9.84
CA LYS A 103 -17.66 1.67 9.17
C LYS A 103 -17.61 3.09 8.59
N SER A 104 -16.54 3.83 8.85
CA SER A 104 -16.35 5.19 8.34
C SER A 104 -14.87 5.53 8.20
N VAL A 105 -14.58 6.55 7.38
CA VAL A 105 -13.22 7.13 7.29
C VAL A 105 -12.76 7.70 8.63
N ASP A 106 -13.68 8.21 9.44
CA ASP A 106 -13.38 8.78 10.76
C ASP A 106 -12.95 7.71 11.77
N GLU A 107 -13.61 6.53 11.78
CA GLU A 107 -13.17 5.39 12.59
C GLU A 107 -11.75 4.95 12.23
N ILE A 108 -11.42 4.94 10.93
CA ILE A 108 -10.07 4.62 10.44
C ILE A 108 -9.07 5.70 10.88
N ASN A 109 -9.41 6.98 10.73
CA ASN A 109 -8.56 8.10 11.15
C ASN A 109 -8.30 8.09 12.66
N ALA A 110 -9.30 7.73 13.47
CA ALA A 110 -9.17 7.64 14.92
C ALA A 110 -8.15 6.57 15.37
N LYS A 111 -7.84 5.58 14.52
CA LYS A 111 -6.80 4.57 14.73
C LYS A 111 -5.39 5.00 14.31
N ARG A 112 -5.28 6.17 13.68
CA ARG A 112 -4.01 6.75 13.23
C ARG A 112 -3.62 7.94 14.11
N ILE A 113 -2.34 8.29 14.06
CA ILE A 113 -1.78 9.47 14.70
C ILE A 113 -0.75 10.10 13.77
N GLN A 114 -0.64 11.43 13.81
CA GLN A 114 0.40 12.14 13.09
C GLN A 114 1.70 12.16 13.91
N VAL A 115 2.79 11.75 13.28
CA VAL A 115 4.13 11.73 13.88
C VAL A 115 5.11 12.37 12.91
N LYS A 116 6.01 13.22 13.43
CA LYS A 116 7.11 13.77 12.65
C LYS A 116 8.17 12.70 12.41
N ARG A 117 8.56 12.54 11.15
CA ARG A 117 9.60 11.59 10.72
C ARG A 117 10.53 12.25 9.69
N PRO A 118 11.83 11.93 9.68
CA PRO A 118 12.73 12.38 8.62
C PRO A 118 12.25 11.84 7.27
N LEU A 119 12.43 12.57 6.16
CA LEU A 119 12.00 12.12 4.83
C LEU A 119 12.48 10.71 4.46
N MET A 120 13.73 10.40 4.81
CA MET A 120 14.30 9.06 4.67
C MET A 120 14.56 8.47 6.05
N ASP A 121 13.73 7.51 6.42
CA ASP A 121 13.70 6.89 7.75
C ASP A 121 14.11 5.43 7.65
N LEU A 122 15.30 5.10 8.17
CA LEU A 122 15.74 3.72 8.33
C LEU A 122 15.41 3.29 9.75
N GLN A 123 14.46 2.36 9.87
CA GLN A 123 13.99 1.87 11.15
C GLN A 123 15.11 1.11 11.86
N ALA A 124 15.51 1.62 13.02
CA ALA A 124 16.71 1.20 13.74
C ALA A 124 16.75 -0.30 14.11
N ASN A 125 15.60 -0.98 14.25
CA ASN A 125 15.54 -2.37 14.70
C ASN A 125 15.18 -3.37 13.59
N SER A 126 14.62 -2.91 12.47
CA SER A 126 14.15 -3.79 11.38
C SER A 126 14.99 -3.66 10.11
N GLY A 127 15.71 -2.54 9.96
CA GLY A 127 16.42 -2.23 8.70
C GLY A 127 15.47 -1.89 7.56
N ASN A 128 14.17 -1.69 7.84
CA ASN A 128 13.20 -1.24 6.85
C ASN A 128 13.47 0.22 6.51
N LEU A 129 13.57 0.52 5.22
CA LEU A 129 13.72 1.88 4.74
C LEU A 129 12.34 2.42 4.35
N VAL A 130 11.94 3.54 4.96
CA VAL A 130 10.72 4.26 4.60
C VAL A 130 11.09 5.61 4.01
N PHE A 131 10.62 5.87 2.80
CA PHE A 131 10.63 7.19 2.21
C PHE A 131 9.24 7.80 2.35
N TRP A 132 9.12 8.82 3.20
CA TRP A 132 7.83 9.45 3.49
C TRP A 132 7.43 10.43 2.39
N SER A 133 6.12 10.67 2.28
CA SER A 133 5.56 11.50 1.22
C SER A 133 6.13 12.92 1.25
N THR A 134 6.59 13.36 0.09
CA THR A 134 7.09 14.72 -0.16
C THR A 134 6.81 15.13 -1.61
N ASP A 135 7.04 16.40 -1.92
CA ASP A 135 6.82 16.96 -3.24
C ASP A 135 8.14 17.17 -4.02
N THR A 136 7.98 17.43 -5.32
CA THR A 136 9.12 17.69 -6.22
C THR A 136 9.74 19.09 -6.06
N ALA A 137 9.17 19.94 -5.21
CA ALA A 137 9.75 21.25 -4.88
C ALA A 137 10.85 21.09 -3.81
N VAL A 138 10.67 20.18 -2.85
CA VAL A 138 11.66 19.85 -1.80
C VAL A 138 12.81 19.01 -2.34
N LEU A 139 12.51 17.96 -3.10
CA LEU A 139 13.49 17.02 -3.65
C LEU A 139 13.26 16.85 -5.15
N LYS A 140 14.32 16.57 -5.93
CA LYS A 140 14.20 16.35 -7.37
C LYS A 140 14.24 14.85 -7.69
N PRO A 141 13.53 14.38 -8.72
CA PRO A 141 13.72 13.02 -9.21
C PRO A 141 15.18 12.77 -9.57
N GLY A 142 15.67 11.56 -9.28
CA GLY A 142 17.06 11.19 -9.53
C GLY A 142 17.52 10.01 -8.69
N ILE A 143 18.78 9.62 -8.91
CA ILE A 143 19.43 8.53 -8.17
C ILE A 143 20.30 9.16 -7.08
N TYR A 144 19.88 8.98 -5.84
CA TYR A 144 20.64 9.38 -4.66
C TYR A 144 21.44 8.18 -4.14
N THR A 145 22.61 8.42 -3.57
CA THR A 145 23.43 7.36 -2.97
C THR A 145 23.52 7.51 -1.47
N PHE A 146 23.58 6.41 -0.75
CA PHE A 146 23.70 6.40 0.70
C PHE A 146 24.37 5.12 1.19
N ASP A 147 24.84 5.17 2.43
CA ASP A 147 25.43 4.03 3.10
C ASP A 147 24.52 3.57 4.25
N ILE A 148 24.56 2.28 4.58
CA ILE A 148 23.87 1.70 5.73
C ILE A 148 24.89 1.05 6.65
N LEU A 149 25.00 1.51 7.88
CA LEU A 149 25.77 0.84 8.93
C LEU A 149 24.87 -0.12 9.68
N VAL A 150 25.29 -1.38 9.82
CA VAL A 150 24.61 -2.39 10.63
C VAL A 150 25.56 -2.85 11.74
N LYS A 151 25.10 -2.88 12.98
CA LYS A 151 25.92 -3.28 14.14
C LYS A 151 25.13 -4.07 15.19
N ASN A 152 25.83 -4.95 15.91
CA ASN A 152 25.43 -5.53 17.19
C ASN A 152 26.65 -5.56 18.13
N GLU A 153 26.53 -6.24 19.28
CA GLU A 153 27.65 -6.40 20.22
C GLU A 153 28.82 -7.24 19.67
N GLY A 154 28.59 -8.05 18.64
CA GLY A 154 29.58 -8.94 18.02
C GLY A 154 30.36 -8.30 16.88
N GLY A 155 29.91 -7.17 16.33
CA GLY A 155 30.57 -6.50 15.22
C GLY A 155 29.70 -5.51 14.46
N GLN A 156 30.24 -5.00 13.36
CA GLN A 156 29.56 -4.06 12.47
C GLN A 156 29.99 -4.24 11.02
N LYS A 157 29.12 -3.84 10.09
CA LYS A 157 29.41 -3.82 8.65
C LYS A 157 28.77 -2.60 8.00
N LEU A 158 29.56 -1.90 7.20
CA LEU A 158 29.10 -0.78 6.39
C LEU A 158 28.75 -1.26 4.99
N PHE A 159 27.52 -1.02 4.57
CA PHE A 159 27.05 -1.30 3.23
C PHE A 159 27.01 -0.01 2.43
N GLN A 160 28.01 0.17 1.56
CA GLN A 160 28.24 1.43 0.87
C GLN A 160 27.46 1.53 -0.44
N LYS A 161 27.22 2.77 -0.90
CA LYS A 161 26.72 3.10 -2.24
C LYS A 161 25.40 2.42 -2.60
N ARG A 162 24.49 2.29 -1.63
CA ARG A 162 23.09 1.96 -1.90
C ARG A 162 22.44 3.11 -2.66
N LYS A 163 21.44 2.80 -3.48
CA LYS A 163 20.80 3.75 -4.38
C LYS A 163 19.34 3.94 -4.00
N LEU A 164 18.91 5.18 -3.85
CA LEU A 164 17.50 5.56 -3.82
C LEU A 164 17.15 6.13 -5.20
N ASP A 165 16.42 5.35 -5.99
CA ASP A 165 15.85 5.76 -7.27
C ASP A 165 14.52 6.48 -7.01
N LEU A 166 14.59 7.80 -6.92
CA LEU A 166 13.46 8.66 -6.63
C LEU A 166 12.79 9.11 -7.93
N ARG A 167 11.60 8.58 -8.18
CA ARG A 167 10.86 8.73 -9.43
C ARG A 167 9.74 9.75 -9.32
N ARG A 168 9.24 10.22 -10.47
CA ARG A 168 8.13 11.19 -10.58
C ARG A 168 6.89 10.73 -9.79
N PRO A 169 6.02 11.67 -9.38
CA PRO A 169 4.78 11.34 -8.70
C PRO A 169 3.96 10.31 -9.48
N ARG A 170 3.48 9.29 -8.78
CA ARG A 170 2.60 8.24 -9.31
C ARG A 170 1.32 8.22 -8.46
N PRO A 171 0.36 9.11 -8.74
CA PRO A 171 -0.74 9.40 -7.82
C PRO A 171 -1.81 8.31 -7.77
N TYR A 172 -1.82 7.38 -8.72
CA TYR A 172 -2.73 6.24 -8.77
C TYR A 172 -2.10 5.04 -9.49
N GLU A 173 -2.73 3.87 -9.35
CA GLU A 173 -2.52 2.67 -10.18
C GLU A 173 -3.83 2.23 -10.83
N PRO A 174 -3.82 1.63 -12.03
CA PRO A 174 -2.69 1.55 -12.96
C PRO A 174 -2.30 2.94 -13.48
N TYR A 175 -1.03 3.17 -13.80
CA TYR A 175 -0.53 4.48 -14.20
C TYR A 175 -0.03 4.46 -15.66
N GLU A 176 -0.52 5.41 -16.47
CA GLU A 176 -0.33 5.43 -17.93
C GLU A 176 0.98 6.11 -18.37
N TRP A 177 1.80 6.58 -17.43
CA TRP A 177 2.99 7.38 -17.71
C TRP A 177 4.24 6.72 -17.17
N ASP A 178 5.33 6.83 -17.90
CA ASP A 178 6.63 6.37 -17.45
C ASP A 178 7.17 7.27 -16.33
N ALA A 179 7.46 6.68 -15.17
CA ALA A 179 7.82 7.42 -13.97
C ALA A 179 9.23 8.04 -14.00
N VAL A 180 10.06 7.70 -15.00
CA VAL A 180 11.41 8.24 -15.18
C VAL A 180 11.37 9.37 -16.20
N THR A 181 10.97 9.06 -17.44
CA THR A 181 10.92 9.98 -18.57
C THR A 181 9.78 10.98 -18.46
N GLY A 182 8.66 10.60 -17.85
CA GLY A 182 7.43 11.40 -17.82
C GLY A 182 6.70 11.43 -19.16
N LEU A 183 6.98 10.50 -20.06
CA LEU A 183 6.23 10.33 -21.31
C LEU A 183 5.09 9.33 -21.10
N PRO A 184 3.98 9.44 -21.86
CA PRO A 184 2.96 8.41 -21.89
C PRO A 184 3.57 7.06 -22.31
N LEU A 185 3.14 5.98 -21.68
CA LEU A 185 3.48 4.62 -22.09
C LEU A 185 2.82 4.33 -23.45
N ALA A 186 3.38 3.37 -24.19
CA ALA A 186 2.72 2.85 -25.39
C ALA A 186 1.40 2.16 -25.01
N ALA A 187 0.40 2.18 -25.89
CA ALA A 187 -0.93 1.64 -25.61
C ALA A 187 -0.90 0.15 -25.23
N ASP A 188 -0.06 -0.63 -25.91
CA ASP A 188 0.19 -2.06 -25.65
C ASP A 188 1.00 -2.32 -24.36
N LYS A 189 1.56 -1.27 -23.75
CA LYS A 189 2.35 -1.30 -22.50
C LYS A 189 1.64 -0.60 -21.34
N GLY A 190 0.31 -0.46 -21.41
CA GLY A 190 -0.49 0.14 -20.34
C GLY A 190 -0.61 1.67 -20.41
N GLY A 191 -0.27 2.28 -21.55
CA GLY A 191 -0.56 3.70 -21.83
C GLY A 191 -2.04 4.01 -22.00
N ILE A 192 -2.88 2.98 -22.08
CA ILE A 192 -4.34 3.07 -21.99
C ILE A 192 -4.78 2.04 -20.94
N ILE A 193 -5.56 2.48 -19.96
CA ILE A 193 -6.10 1.56 -18.96
C ILE A 193 -7.37 0.91 -19.50
N HIS A 194 -7.42 -0.41 -19.40
CA HIS A 194 -8.59 -1.22 -19.75
C HIS A 194 -9.11 -1.95 -18.50
N PRO A 195 -10.43 -2.10 -18.33
CA PRO A 195 -10.99 -2.91 -17.27
C PRO A 195 -10.93 -4.40 -17.63
N SER A 196 -11.16 -5.28 -16.67
CA SER A 196 -11.55 -6.66 -16.99
C SER A 196 -13.02 -6.69 -17.40
N VAL A 197 -13.36 -7.53 -18.37
CA VAL A 197 -14.73 -7.66 -18.88
C VAL A 197 -15.11 -9.13 -18.98
N SER A 198 -16.38 -9.42 -18.70
CA SER A 198 -16.96 -10.76 -18.88
C SER A 198 -18.41 -10.63 -19.31
N GLY A 199 -18.81 -11.34 -20.37
CA GLY A 199 -20.21 -11.43 -20.79
C GLY A 199 -20.86 -10.15 -21.35
N ILE A 200 -20.12 -9.05 -21.46
CA ILE A 200 -20.63 -7.78 -22.02
C ILE A 200 -20.80 -7.94 -23.53
N LYS A 201 -22.00 -7.63 -24.03
CA LYS A 201 -22.32 -7.66 -25.48
C LYS A 201 -22.64 -6.26 -26.01
N ASP A 202 -22.42 -6.03 -27.29
CA ASP A 202 -22.82 -4.79 -27.97
C ASP A 202 -24.28 -4.89 -28.43
N GLN A 203 -24.76 -3.81 -29.06
CA GLN A 203 -26.11 -3.75 -29.65
C GLN A 203 -26.34 -4.78 -30.78
N LEU A 204 -25.26 -5.32 -31.37
CA LEU A 204 -25.29 -6.34 -32.41
C LEU A 204 -25.05 -7.76 -31.86
N ASN A 205 -25.05 -7.94 -30.54
CA ASN A 205 -24.74 -9.19 -29.82
C ASN A 205 -23.30 -9.70 -29.99
N ASN A 206 -22.37 -8.88 -30.49
CA ASN A 206 -20.94 -9.20 -30.47
C ASN A 206 -20.37 -9.05 -29.06
N GLU A 207 -19.29 -9.78 -28.76
CA GLU A 207 -18.60 -9.65 -27.49
C GLU A 207 -17.75 -8.39 -27.41
N LEU A 208 -17.91 -7.62 -26.32
CA LEU A 208 -16.99 -6.53 -26.01
C LEU A 208 -15.76 -7.09 -25.31
N LYS A 209 -14.61 -6.73 -25.85
CA LYS A 209 -13.31 -6.99 -25.23
C LYS A 209 -12.88 -5.80 -24.39
N ALA A 210 -11.90 -6.03 -23.51
CA ALA A 210 -11.31 -4.99 -22.66
C ALA A 210 -10.83 -3.77 -23.48
N GLU A 211 -10.24 -4.01 -24.64
CA GLU A 211 -9.75 -3.00 -25.59
C GLU A 211 -10.85 -2.05 -26.10
N ASN A 212 -12.12 -2.47 -26.04
CA ASN A 212 -13.27 -1.67 -26.42
C ASN A 212 -13.70 -0.70 -25.30
N ILE A 213 -13.02 -0.67 -24.16
CA ILE A 213 -13.37 0.17 -23.01
C ILE A 213 -12.10 0.82 -22.46
N ASN A 214 -12.09 2.15 -22.39
CA ASN A 214 -10.99 2.90 -21.78
C ASN A 214 -11.39 3.38 -20.38
N VAL A 215 -10.44 3.38 -19.46
CA VAL A 215 -10.60 3.89 -18.10
C VAL A 215 -9.67 5.09 -17.92
N TYR A 216 -10.19 6.16 -17.32
CA TYR A 216 -9.40 7.36 -17.01
C TYR A 216 -9.54 7.73 -15.54
N PHE A 217 -8.44 8.12 -14.92
CA PHE A 217 -8.42 8.68 -13.57
C PHE A 217 -8.22 10.18 -13.67
N ARG A 218 -9.16 10.94 -13.12
CA ARG A 218 -9.11 12.40 -13.11
C ARG A 218 -9.25 12.93 -11.70
N LYS A 219 -8.25 13.66 -11.23
CA LYS A 219 -8.39 14.44 -9.99
C LYS A 219 -9.32 15.63 -10.22
N THR A 220 -10.30 15.81 -9.35
CA THR A 220 -11.33 16.86 -9.46
C THR A 220 -11.28 17.89 -8.34
N GLY A 221 -10.57 17.60 -7.25
CA GLY A 221 -10.39 18.55 -6.15
C GLY A 221 -9.49 18.01 -5.04
N THR A 222 -9.18 18.87 -4.07
CA THR A 222 -8.29 18.54 -2.92
C THR A 222 -8.96 18.75 -1.56
N ALA A 223 -10.16 19.34 -1.52
CA ALA A 223 -10.84 19.67 -0.27
C ALA A 223 -11.41 18.45 0.47
N LYS A 224 -11.66 17.35 -0.23
CA LYS A 224 -12.22 16.09 0.30
C LYS A 224 -11.47 14.91 -0.31
N ASN A 225 -11.61 13.74 0.32
CA ASN A 225 -11.14 12.47 -0.23
C ASN A 225 -12.36 11.65 -0.67
N THR A 226 -12.63 11.65 -1.97
CA THR A 226 -13.80 10.97 -2.54
C THR A 226 -13.44 10.29 -3.84
N ILE A 227 -14.16 9.23 -4.17
CA ILE A 227 -14.08 8.58 -5.48
C ILE A 227 -15.45 8.56 -6.12
N SER A 228 -15.52 8.91 -7.40
CA SER A 228 -16.73 8.88 -8.19
C SER A 228 -16.56 8.00 -9.43
N PHE A 229 -17.53 7.16 -9.73
CA PHE A 229 -17.53 6.36 -10.95
C PHE A 229 -18.55 6.91 -11.94
N LYS A 230 -18.11 7.06 -13.20
CA LYS A 230 -18.91 7.60 -14.30
C LYS A 230 -18.73 6.70 -15.51
N PHE A 231 -19.84 6.37 -16.17
CA PHE A 231 -19.86 5.49 -17.33
C PHE A 231 -20.36 6.27 -18.54
N PHE A 232 -19.70 6.09 -19.68
CA PHE A 232 -20.03 6.80 -20.91
C PHE A 232 -20.07 5.82 -22.08
N ASP A 233 -21.05 6.01 -22.95
CA ASP A 233 -21.16 5.24 -24.19
C ASP A 233 -20.16 5.73 -25.26
N LYS A 234 -20.25 5.17 -26.47
CA LYS A 234 -19.34 5.52 -27.58
C LYS A 234 -19.41 7.01 -27.96
N ASP A 235 -20.57 7.61 -27.79
CA ASP A 235 -20.89 8.99 -28.14
C ASP A 235 -20.62 9.95 -26.97
N SER A 236 -20.02 9.43 -25.88
CA SER A 236 -19.75 10.17 -24.64
C SER A 236 -21.01 10.66 -23.93
N LEU A 237 -22.14 9.98 -24.13
CA LEU A 237 -23.34 10.21 -23.35
C LEU A 237 -23.26 9.41 -22.04
N PRO A 238 -23.66 9.99 -20.89
CA PRO A 238 -23.63 9.28 -19.62
C PRO A 238 -24.57 8.06 -19.61
N ILE A 239 -24.05 6.91 -19.18
CA ILE A 239 -24.83 5.70 -18.93
C ILE A 239 -25.43 5.81 -17.53
N ARG A 240 -26.73 5.53 -17.43
CA ARG A 240 -27.46 5.51 -16.16
C ARG A 240 -27.08 4.30 -15.33
N LEU A 241 -26.78 4.51 -14.05
CA LEU A 241 -26.29 3.44 -13.16
C LEU A 241 -27.28 2.29 -12.90
N PRO A 242 -28.61 2.46 -12.96
CA PRO A 242 -29.55 1.33 -12.94
C PRO A 242 -29.34 0.29 -14.03
N ALA A 243 -28.62 0.62 -15.11
CA ALA A 243 -28.21 -0.35 -16.10
C ALA A 243 -27.37 -1.50 -15.49
N PHE A 244 -26.66 -1.23 -14.40
CA PHE A 244 -25.94 -2.24 -13.61
C PHE A 244 -26.85 -2.88 -12.55
N ASN A 245 -27.94 -3.50 -13.00
CA ASN A 245 -29.10 -3.93 -12.21
C ASN A 245 -28.82 -4.94 -11.07
N ILE A 246 -27.72 -5.69 -11.12
CA ILE A 246 -27.32 -6.64 -10.07
C ILE A 246 -26.11 -6.15 -9.25
N THR A 247 -25.62 -4.93 -9.50
CA THR A 247 -24.55 -4.33 -8.71
C THR A 247 -25.05 -3.97 -7.32
N LYS A 248 -24.40 -4.51 -6.29
CA LYS A 248 -24.67 -4.17 -4.88
C LYS A 248 -23.85 -2.95 -4.47
N TRP A 249 -24.35 -1.77 -4.81
CA TRP A 249 -23.69 -0.48 -4.58
C TRP A 249 -23.32 -0.20 -3.12
N ASP A 250 -24.09 -0.71 -2.14
CA ASP A 250 -23.82 -0.56 -0.70
C ASP A 250 -22.84 -1.59 -0.13
N SER A 251 -22.45 -2.59 -0.93
CA SER A 251 -21.60 -3.72 -0.49
C SER A 251 -20.32 -3.85 -1.29
N LEU A 252 -19.93 -2.78 -1.99
CA LEU A 252 -18.66 -2.74 -2.70
C LEU A 252 -17.52 -2.88 -1.69
N ALA A 253 -16.70 -3.87 -1.96
CA ALA A 253 -15.59 -4.26 -1.13
C ALA A 253 -14.47 -4.78 -2.03
N TYR A 254 -13.24 -4.66 -1.57
CA TYR A 254 -12.10 -5.36 -2.16
C TYR A 254 -11.57 -6.39 -1.16
N ARG A 255 -10.77 -7.34 -1.62
CA ARG A 255 -10.01 -8.22 -0.73
C ARG A 255 -8.65 -7.59 -0.48
N SER A 256 -8.35 -7.31 0.78
CA SER A 256 -7.03 -6.85 1.19
C SER A 256 -6.08 -8.03 1.26
N ASN A 257 -4.92 -7.91 0.61
CA ASN A 257 -3.87 -8.93 0.67
C ASN A 257 -3.10 -8.82 1.99
N THR A 258 -3.01 -7.60 2.54
CA THR A 258 -2.22 -7.31 3.73
C THR A 258 -2.85 -7.88 5.00
N ILE A 259 -4.18 -7.81 5.14
CA ILE A 259 -4.91 -8.34 6.30
C ILE A 259 -5.72 -9.60 5.99
N ASP A 260 -5.60 -10.15 4.77
CA ASP A 260 -6.36 -11.29 4.24
C ASP A 260 -7.87 -11.26 4.56
N ALA A 261 -8.49 -10.10 4.31
CA ALA A 261 -9.89 -9.88 4.64
C ALA A 261 -10.61 -9.08 3.56
N ARG A 262 -11.95 -9.24 3.51
CA ARG A 262 -12.81 -8.41 2.67
C ARG A 262 -13.06 -7.06 3.37
N VAL A 263 -12.67 -5.98 2.72
CA VAL A 263 -12.76 -4.61 3.24
C VAL A 263 -13.81 -3.82 2.47
N TYR A 264 -14.84 -3.35 3.18
CA TYR A 264 -15.80 -2.39 2.65
C TYR A 264 -15.18 -1.00 2.68
N PHE A 265 -15.23 -0.30 1.55
CA PHE A 265 -14.34 0.86 1.36
C PHE A 265 -15.07 2.12 0.88
N GLY A 266 -16.30 1.96 0.41
CA GLY A 266 -17.13 3.06 -0.07
C GLY A 266 -18.04 3.55 1.04
N PHE A 267 -17.59 4.54 1.81
CA PHE A 267 -18.39 5.13 2.88
C PHE A 267 -19.30 6.23 2.33
N ASN A 268 -20.45 6.45 2.98
CA ASN A 268 -21.39 7.54 2.65
C ASN A 268 -21.73 7.62 1.14
N ARG A 269 -22.22 6.52 0.57
CA ARG A 269 -22.61 6.46 -0.85
C ARG A 269 -23.58 7.59 -1.21
N LYS A 270 -23.23 8.36 -2.23
CA LYS A 270 -24.06 9.40 -2.85
C LYS A 270 -24.48 8.92 -4.24
N MET A 271 -25.71 8.43 -4.35
CA MET A 271 -26.33 7.96 -5.59
C MET A 271 -27.86 7.96 -5.43
N THR A 272 -28.55 8.53 -6.42
CA THR A 272 -30.01 8.47 -6.57
C THR A 272 -30.42 7.42 -7.61
N ALA A 273 -31.71 7.10 -7.67
CA ALA A 273 -32.23 6.11 -8.62
C ALA A 273 -31.91 6.43 -10.09
N ASP A 274 -31.86 7.71 -10.47
CA ASP A 274 -31.62 8.11 -11.87
C ASP A 274 -30.17 8.57 -12.13
N SER A 275 -29.29 8.34 -11.17
CA SER A 275 -27.91 8.82 -11.24
C SER A 275 -27.10 8.23 -12.40
N THR A 276 -26.22 9.05 -12.96
CA THR A 276 -25.16 8.68 -13.91
C THR A 276 -23.78 8.69 -13.25
N VAL A 277 -23.74 9.00 -11.95
CA VAL A 277 -22.54 9.06 -11.11
C VAL A 277 -22.86 8.47 -9.74
N VAL A 278 -21.90 7.74 -9.18
CA VAL A 278 -21.94 7.30 -7.79
C VAL A 278 -20.64 7.72 -7.14
N THR A 279 -20.75 8.28 -5.94
CA THR A 279 -19.60 8.82 -5.19
C THR A 279 -19.55 8.22 -3.79
N TRP A 280 -18.34 7.91 -3.32
CA TRP A 280 -18.08 7.51 -1.94
C TRP A 280 -17.00 8.39 -1.30
N ASP A 281 -17.06 8.51 0.02
CA ASP A 281 -15.93 9.00 0.81
C ASP A 281 -14.93 7.86 1.00
N ILE A 282 -13.64 8.16 0.85
CA ILE A 282 -12.56 7.17 0.91
C ILE A 282 -11.42 7.62 1.84
N PRO A 283 -10.66 6.69 2.43
CA PRO A 283 -9.40 7.02 3.09
C PRO A 283 -8.37 7.58 2.09
N ASN A 284 -7.31 8.19 2.63
CA ASN A 284 -6.08 8.46 1.90
C ASN A 284 -4.89 7.78 2.63
N PRO A 285 -4.07 6.99 1.91
CA PRO A 285 -4.31 6.52 0.53
C PRO A 285 -5.55 5.62 0.44
N PHE A 286 -5.89 5.19 -0.76
CA PHE A 286 -6.99 4.27 -1.04
C PHE A 286 -6.53 3.09 -1.92
N PRO A 287 -6.67 1.83 -1.48
CA PRO A 287 -6.88 1.35 -0.12
C PRO A 287 -6.03 2.04 0.95
N VAL A 288 -6.46 2.02 2.23
CA VAL A 288 -5.74 2.71 3.32
C VAL A 288 -4.32 2.18 3.54
N LEU A 289 -4.04 0.95 3.07
CA LEU A 289 -2.71 0.34 3.11
C LEU A 289 -2.02 0.32 1.74
N ALA A 290 -2.48 1.09 0.75
CA ALA A 290 -1.93 1.03 -0.61
C ALA A 290 -0.43 1.38 -0.70
N ASP A 291 0.08 2.23 0.18
CA ASP A 291 1.46 2.73 0.18
C ASP A 291 2.41 1.96 1.12
N VAL A 292 1.86 1.13 2.01
CA VAL A 292 2.61 0.34 3.00
C VAL A 292 2.35 -1.16 2.94
N GLY A 293 1.30 -1.58 2.24
CA GLY A 293 0.88 -2.97 2.04
C GLY A 293 1.50 -3.58 0.79
N ILE A 294 1.54 -4.92 0.76
CA ILE A 294 2.12 -5.67 -0.36
C ILE A 294 1.14 -5.64 -1.54
N ASP A 295 1.46 -4.84 -2.56
CA ASP A 295 0.67 -4.67 -3.80
C ASP A 295 -0.83 -4.45 -3.53
N GLU A 296 -1.13 -3.63 -2.52
CA GLU A 296 -2.49 -3.45 -2.03
C GLU A 296 -3.29 -2.54 -2.98
N LYS A 297 -4.28 -3.12 -3.66
CA LYS A 297 -5.18 -2.44 -4.60
C LYS A 297 -6.63 -2.81 -4.35
N ALA A 298 -7.54 -1.87 -4.57
CA ALA A 298 -8.96 -2.15 -4.54
C ALA A 298 -9.39 -2.80 -5.85
N SER A 299 -10.12 -3.91 -5.77
CA SER A 299 -10.77 -4.54 -6.92
C SER A 299 -12.29 -4.42 -6.81
N ILE A 300 -12.92 -3.76 -7.78
CA ILE A 300 -14.36 -3.49 -7.82
C ILE A 300 -14.95 -4.14 -9.07
N ASN A 301 -16.18 -4.68 -8.97
CA ASN A 301 -16.94 -5.17 -10.10
C ASN A 301 -18.27 -4.43 -10.22
N PHE A 302 -18.60 -4.01 -11.44
CA PHE A 302 -19.90 -3.50 -11.85
C PHE A 302 -20.56 -4.54 -12.73
N SER A 303 -21.70 -5.06 -12.28
CA SER A 303 -22.37 -6.19 -12.90
C SER A 303 -23.80 -5.86 -13.30
N TYR A 304 -24.24 -6.46 -14.41
CA TYR A 304 -25.62 -6.45 -14.87
C TYR A 304 -26.00 -7.83 -15.39
N GLU A 305 -27.30 -8.11 -15.48
CA GLU A 305 -27.82 -9.27 -16.19
C GLU A 305 -28.88 -8.83 -17.20
N ARG A 306 -28.93 -9.55 -18.32
CA ARG A 306 -29.97 -9.44 -19.35
C ARG A 306 -30.52 -10.83 -19.68
N ILE A 307 -31.75 -10.89 -20.17
CA ILE A 307 -32.32 -12.12 -20.74
C ILE A 307 -32.00 -12.13 -22.23
N SER A 308 -31.37 -13.20 -22.70
CA SER A 308 -31.03 -13.45 -24.10
C SER A 308 -31.57 -14.82 -24.48
N TYR A 309 -32.46 -14.88 -25.47
CA TYR A 309 -33.09 -16.13 -25.91
C TYR A 309 -33.68 -16.98 -24.76
N GLY A 310 -34.35 -16.32 -23.80
CA GLY A 310 -34.94 -16.97 -22.63
C GLY A 310 -33.95 -17.36 -21.53
N VAL A 311 -32.64 -17.09 -21.69
CA VAL A 311 -31.59 -17.41 -20.71
C VAL A 311 -31.04 -16.15 -20.07
N ARG A 312 -30.90 -16.15 -18.73
CA ARG A 312 -30.22 -15.07 -18.01
C ARG A 312 -28.73 -15.11 -18.31
N THR A 313 -28.20 -14.00 -18.82
CA THR A 313 -26.80 -13.83 -19.17
C THR A 313 -26.18 -12.77 -18.27
N PRO A 314 -25.35 -13.15 -17.28
CA PRO A 314 -24.64 -12.19 -16.44
C PRO A 314 -23.47 -11.57 -17.19
N ALA A 315 -23.22 -10.30 -16.90
CA ALA A 315 -22.10 -9.54 -17.43
C ALA A 315 -21.46 -8.72 -16.31
N SER A 316 -20.15 -8.53 -16.38
CA SER A 316 -19.39 -7.77 -15.40
C SER A 316 -18.23 -6.99 -16.01
N LEU A 317 -17.95 -5.84 -15.39
CA LEU A 317 -16.79 -4.99 -15.64
C LEU A 317 -16.02 -4.85 -14.32
N GLY A 318 -14.79 -5.33 -14.29
CA GLY A 318 -13.92 -5.25 -13.13
C GLY A 318 -12.83 -4.20 -13.29
N LEU A 319 -12.49 -3.50 -12.20
CA LEU A 319 -11.38 -2.57 -12.15
C LEU A 319 -10.56 -2.80 -10.88
N THR A 320 -9.24 -2.96 -11.05
CA THR A 320 -8.28 -3.01 -9.95
C THR A 320 -7.44 -1.75 -9.96
N PHE A 321 -7.42 -1.00 -8.86
CA PHE A 321 -6.76 0.30 -8.80
C PHE A 321 -6.37 0.70 -7.38
N ALA A 322 -5.51 1.72 -7.27
CA ALA A 322 -5.20 2.40 -6.02
C ALA A 322 -5.08 3.91 -6.28
N LEU A 323 -5.36 4.74 -5.28
CA LEU A 323 -5.18 6.18 -5.28
C LEU A 323 -4.27 6.53 -4.10
N PHE A 324 -3.08 7.07 -4.38
CA PHE A 324 -2.11 7.42 -3.34
C PHE A 324 -2.15 8.90 -2.97
N GLU A 325 -2.58 9.73 -3.92
CA GLU A 325 -2.65 11.16 -3.73
C GLU A 325 -4.03 11.57 -3.19
N ALA A 326 -4.02 12.31 -2.08
CA ALA A 326 -5.23 12.85 -1.46
C ALA A 326 -6.03 13.72 -2.43
N GLY A 327 -7.35 13.56 -2.42
CA GLY A 327 -8.27 14.38 -3.18
C GLY A 327 -9.54 13.65 -3.62
N SER A 328 -10.36 14.40 -4.34
CA SER A 328 -11.52 13.89 -5.05
C SER A 328 -11.09 13.39 -6.42
N TRP A 329 -11.51 12.18 -6.78
CA TRP A 329 -11.17 11.51 -8.02
C TRP A 329 -12.43 11.07 -8.77
N ASP A 330 -12.44 11.28 -10.08
CA ASP A 330 -13.34 10.62 -11.01
C ASP A 330 -12.63 9.44 -11.68
N VAL A 331 -13.27 8.29 -11.67
CA VAL A 331 -12.95 7.13 -12.50
C VAL A 331 -13.96 7.08 -13.63
N ILE A 332 -13.49 7.38 -14.84
CA ILE A 332 -14.31 7.52 -16.04
C ILE A 332 -14.12 6.27 -16.88
N ILE A 333 -15.21 5.54 -17.11
CA ILE A 333 -15.23 4.31 -17.90
C ILE A 333 -15.94 4.63 -19.21
N LYS A 334 -15.19 4.69 -20.32
CA LYS A 334 -15.71 5.04 -21.64
C LYS A 334 -15.70 3.83 -22.57
N PHE A 335 -16.88 3.45 -23.02
CA PHE A 335 -17.05 2.43 -24.04
C PHE A 335 -16.74 3.02 -25.42
N LYS A 336 -16.05 2.27 -26.28
CA LYS A 336 -15.83 2.61 -27.71
C LYS A 336 -16.97 2.06 -28.59
N VAL A 337 -17.74 1.11 -28.07
CA VAL A 337 -18.89 0.48 -28.70
C VAL A 337 -20.00 0.40 -27.65
N ASN A 338 -21.24 0.71 -28.02
CA ASN A 338 -22.33 0.80 -27.05
C ASN A 338 -22.64 -0.58 -26.44
N PRO A 339 -22.54 -0.73 -25.11
CA PRO A 339 -22.93 -1.96 -24.45
C PRO A 339 -24.44 -2.13 -24.53
N ARG A 340 -24.89 -3.39 -24.51
CA ARG A 340 -26.30 -3.76 -24.46
C ARG A 340 -26.70 -4.19 -23.05
N PHE A 341 -27.62 -3.42 -22.48
CA PHE A 341 -28.22 -3.69 -21.16
C PHE A 341 -29.65 -4.25 -21.25
N SER A 342 -30.30 -4.15 -22.41
CA SER A 342 -31.67 -4.62 -22.62
C SER A 342 -31.74 -6.13 -22.88
N ASN A 343 -32.90 -6.70 -22.56
CA ASN A 343 -33.25 -8.06 -22.94
C ASN A 343 -33.41 -8.20 -24.47
N ASP A 344 -33.34 -9.43 -24.96
CA ASP A 344 -33.77 -9.84 -26.32
C ASP A 344 -35.28 -10.02 -26.42
#